data_AF-A0A7Y1X7M9-F1
#
_entry.id   AF-A0A7Y1X7M9-F1
#
_cell.length_a   1.000
_cell.length_b   1.000
_cell.length_c   1.000
_cell.angle_alpha   90.00
_cell.angle_beta   90.00
_cell.angle_gamma   90.00
#
_symmetry.space_group_name_H-M   'P 1'
#
loop_
_entity.id
_entity.type
_entity.pdbx_description
1 polymer ?
#
loop_
_entity_poly.entity_id
_entity_poly.type
_entity_poly.pdbx_seq_one_letter_code
_entity_poly.pdbx_strand_id
1 'polypeptide(L)'
;MRAALAGLVFLTLSAVAGACGAGLSGEAETGRALVADYGCVACHGETDGIGPAWSGVWGTARELADGSTVVFDARYVRVSLSEPNRQVVKGFDPVMPAFSIPEDELRAIVTYLEETG
;
A
#
# COMPACT_ATOMS: atom_id res chain seq x y z
N MET A 1 45.39 49.57 -27.56
CA MET A 1 46.11 48.75 -26.57
C MET A 1 45.08 48.00 -25.74
N ARG A 2 45.21 46.67 -25.68
CA ARG A 2 44.56 45.71 -24.76
C ARG A 2 43.04 45.53 -24.94
N ALA A 3 42.46 44.33 -24.87
CA ALA A 3 42.90 42.94 -24.98
C ALA A 3 41.61 42.11 -25.00
N ALA A 4 41.63 40.96 -25.66
CA ALA A 4 40.57 39.95 -25.69
C ALA A 4 40.36 39.25 -24.33
N LEU A 5 39.26 38.48 -24.22
CA LEU A 5 39.04 37.20 -23.51
C LEU A 5 37.54 37.13 -23.12
N ALA A 6 36.68 36.40 -23.83
CA ALA A 6 36.47 34.94 -23.73
C ALA A 6 36.19 34.48 -22.29
N GLY A 7 34.95 34.07 -22.04
CA GLY A 7 34.53 33.48 -20.77
C GLY A 7 33.14 32.86 -20.88
N LEU A 8 33.06 31.69 -21.52
CA LEU A 8 31.95 30.77 -21.29
C LEU A 8 31.98 30.37 -19.81
N VAL A 9 30.85 30.52 -19.11
CA VAL A 9 30.59 29.77 -17.88
C VAL A 9 29.52 28.74 -18.21
N PHE A 10 29.99 27.53 -18.53
CA PHE A 10 29.25 26.31 -18.26
C PHE A 10 29.33 26.07 -16.75
N LEU A 11 28.20 26.15 -16.04
CA LEU A 11 27.96 25.43 -14.78
C LEU A 11 26.61 24.74 -14.98
N THR A 12 26.57 23.54 -15.54
CA THR A 12 26.68 22.25 -14.83
C THR A 12 25.70 22.07 -13.68
N LEU A 13 25.00 20.94 -13.79
CA LEU A 13 24.75 19.99 -12.72
C LEU A 13 23.45 20.17 -11.93
N SER A 14 22.49 19.34 -12.34
CA SER A 14 21.73 18.42 -11.49
C SER A 14 21.29 18.91 -10.11
N ALA A 15 19.99 19.08 -9.96
CA ALA A 15 19.30 18.55 -8.79
C ALA A 15 18.43 17.38 -9.25
N VAL A 16 19.05 16.21 -9.36
CA VAL A 16 18.37 14.96 -9.05
C VAL A 16 17.91 15.09 -7.60
N ALA A 17 16.62 15.41 -7.38
CA ALA A 17 15.94 14.99 -6.16
C ALA A 17 15.90 13.45 -6.28
N GLY A 18 16.85 12.73 -5.70
CA GLY A 18 16.99 12.68 -4.25
C GLY A 18 16.02 11.64 -3.71
N ALA A 19 15.98 10.46 -4.34
CA ALA A 19 15.45 9.25 -3.71
C ALA A 19 16.41 8.88 -2.57
N CYS A 20 16.15 9.44 -1.39
CA CYS A 20 16.53 8.88 -0.12
C CYS A 20 15.58 9.47 0.94
N GLY A 21 14.53 8.71 1.22
CA GLY A 21 13.53 9.01 2.25
C GLY A 21 12.78 7.72 2.55
N ALA A 22 13.15 7.07 3.64
CA ALA A 22 12.45 5.93 4.22
C ALA A 22 11.12 6.42 4.84
N GLY A 23 10.07 6.42 4.03
CA GLY A 23 8.70 6.82 4.41
C GLY A 23 7.74 6.42 3.30
N LEU A 24 6.43 6.40 3.58
CA LEU A 24 5.47 6.01 2.57
C LEU A 24 5.28 7.15 1.55
N SER A 25 4.78 6.80 0.37
CA SER A 25 4.32 7.79 -0.59
C SER A 25 3.17 8.62 -0.02
N GLY A 26 2.93 9.82 -0.56
CA GLY A 26 1.81 10.66 -0.11
C GLY A 26 0.44 9.98 -0.30
N GLU A 27 0.32 9.10 -1.28
CA GLU A 27 -0.88 8.28 -1.50
C GLU A 27 -1.01 7.20 -0.42
N ALA A 28 0.08 6.51 -0.08
CA ALA A 28 0.09 5.57 1.03
C ALA A 28 -0.15 6.24 2.39
N GLU A 29 0.30 7.48 2.63
CA GLU A 29 -0.06 8.19 3.87
C GLU A 29 -1.54 8.58 3.92
N THR A 30 -2.15 8.86 2.77
CA THR A 30 -3.62 9.00 2.67
C THR A 30 -4.29 7.66 3.00
N GLY A 31 -3.80 6.55 2.44
CA GLY A 31 -4.29 5.20 2.73
C GLY A 31 -4.17 4.83 4.20
N ARG A 32 -3.07 5.19 4.86
CA ARG A 32 -2.87 5.00 6.30
C ARG A 32 -3.96 5.68 7.13
N ALA A 33 -4.34 6.90 6.78
CA ALA A 33 -5.44 7.59 7.46
C ALA A 33 -6.78 6.89 7.19
N LEU A 34 -7.05 6.52 5.94
CA LEU A 34 -8.29 5.85 5.55
C LEU A 34 -8.47 4.50 6.23
N VAL A 35 -7.44 3.67 6.39
CA VAL A 35 -7.58 2.38 7.12
C VAL A 35 -7.93 2.59 8.60
N ALA A 36 -7.55 3.72 9.19
CA ALA A 36 -7.98 4.09 10.54
C ALA A 36 -9.44 4.58 10.53
N ASP A 37 -9.80 5.45 9.58
CA ASP A 37 -11.14 6.04 9.46
C ASP A 37 -12.23 5.00 9.14
N TYR A 38 -11.92 4.01 8.29
CA TYR A 38 -12.78 2.86 7.99
C TYR A 38 -12.77 1.81 9.12
N GLY A 39 -11.95 1.97 10.16
CA GLY A 39 -11.92 1.10 11.34
C GLY A 39 -11.18 -0.23 11.14
N CYS A 40 -10.42 -0.39 10.05
CA CYS A 40 -9.69 -1.64 9.73
C CYS A 40 -8.75 -2.06 10.86
N VAL A 41 -8.10 -1.07 11.49
CA VAL A 41 -7.12 -1.25 12.58
C VAL A 41 -7.72 -1.83 13.88
N ALA A 42 -9.06 -1.92 13.98
CA ALA A 42 -9.71 -2.57 15.12
C ALA A 42 -9.59 -4.10 15.07
N CYS A 43 -9.39 -4.68 13.88
CA CYS A 43 -9.32 -6.13 13.67
C CYS A 43 -7.98 -6.58 13.08
N HIS A 44 -7.33 -5.72 12.31
CA HIS A 44 -6.07 -5.99 11.64
C HIS A 44 -4.94 -5.15 12.25
N GLY A 45 -3.74 -5.73 12.31
CA GLY A 45 -2.55 -5.04 12.78
C GLY A 45 -1.28 -5.71 12.25
N GLU A 46 -0.15 -5.42 12.91
CA GLU A 46 1.17 -5.95 12.56
C GLU A 46 1.27 -7.47 12.69
N THR A 47 0.44 -8.05 13.55
CA THR A 47 0.35 -9.50 13.80
C THR A 47 -1.10 -9.95 13.72
N ASP A 48 -1.30 -11.24 13.46
CA ASP A 48 -2.62 -11.85 13.41
C ASP A 48 -3.41 -11.60 14.70
N GLY A 49 -4.72 -11.36 14.56
CA GLY A 49 -5.66 -11.10 15.64
C GLY A 49 -7.06 -11.57 15.26
N ILE A 50 -8.04 -10.65 15.31
CA ILE A 50 -9.39 -10.94 14.77
C ILE A 50 -9.32 -11.17 13.26
N GLY A 51 -8.55 -10.34 12.57
CA GLY A 51 -8.18 -10.52 11.17
C GLY A 51 -6.70 -10.86 11.00
N PRO A 52 -6.30 -11.31 9.79
CA PRO A 52 -4.89 -11.56 9.47
C PRO A 52 -4.07 -10.27 9.42
N ALA A 53 -2.79 -10.37 9.75
CA ALA A 53 -1.83 -9.31 9.49
C ALA A 53 -1.63 -9.09 8.00
N TRP A 54 -1.53 -7.84 7.58
CA TRP A 54 -1.12 -7.49 6.22
C TRP A 54 0.36 -7.10 6.12
N SER A 55 1.07 -6.84 7.22
CA SER A 55 2.45 -6.33 7.16
C SER A 55 3.44 -7.33 6.53
N GLY A 56 4.21 -6.90 5.53
CA GLY A 56 5.32 -7.66 4.92
C GLY A 56 4.95 -8.91 4.11
N VAL A 57 3.73 -9.02 3.61
CA VAL A 57 3.19 -10.18 2.87
C VAL A 57 2.72 -9.87 1.44
N TRP A 58 3.02 -8.70 0.89
CA TRP A 58 2.54 -8.25 -0.40
C TRP A 58 3.19 -9.06 -1.50
N GLY A 59 2.39 -9.48 -2.48
CA GLY A 59 2.82 -10.41 -3.51
C GLY A 59 3.08 -11.84 -3.01
N THR A 60 2.86 -12.15 -1.73
CA THR A 60 2.98 -13.52 -1.20
C THR A 60 1.67 -14.30 -1.33
N ALA A 61 1.79 -15.62 -1.30
CA ALA A 61 0.66 -16.53 -1.34
C ALA A 61 -0.03 -16.68 0.03
N ARG A 62 -1.36 -16.66 0.04
CA ARG A 62 -2.22 -16.96 1.19
C ARG A 62 -3.07 -18.18 0.90
N GLU A 63 -3.10 -19.13 1.83
CA GLU A 63 -4.03 -20.27 1.78
C GLU A 63 -5.41 -19.78 2.25
N LEU A 64 -6.45 -20.15 1.51
CA LEU A 64 -7.85 -19.84 1.82
C LEU A 64 -8.52 -20.99 2.56
N ALA A 65 -9.64 -20.69 3.23
CA ALA A 65 -10.40 -21.67 4.01
C ALA A 65 -10.93 -22.85 3.18
N ASP A 66 -11.08 -22.68 1.87
CA ASP A 66 -11.47 -23.75 0.93
C ASP A 66 -10.30 -24.61 0.45
N GLY A 67 -9.08 -24.34 0.90
CA GLY A 67 -7.84 -25.04 0.52
C GLY A 67 -7.20 -24.53 -0.78
N SER A 68 -7.77 -23.52 -1.44
CA SER A 68 -7.14 -22.84 -2.56
C SER A 68 -6.11 -21.81 -2.09
N THR A 69 -5.33 -21.25 -3.02
CA THR A 69 -4.33 -20.22 -2.74
C THR A 69 -4.59 -18.98 -3.58
N VAL A 70 -4.40 -17.81 -2.98
CA VAL A 70 -4.46 -16.51 -3.65
C VAL A 70 -3.21 -15.70 -3.36
N VAL A 71 -2.83 -14.78 -4.25
CA VAL A 71 -1.75 -13.82 -3.99
C VAL A 71 -2.33 -12.60 -3.27
N PHE A 72 -1.67 -12.12 -2.23
CA PHE A 72 -2.00 -10.86 -1.58
C PHE A 72 -1.57 -9.71 -2.49
N ASP A 73 -2.47 -9.29 -3.38
CA ASP A 73 -2.28 -8.24 -4.37
C ASP A 73 -3.47 -7.25 -4.39
N ALA A 74 -3.37 -6.21 -5.22
CA ALA A 74 -4.41 -5.19 -5.35
C ALA A 74 -5.78 -5.76 -5.75
N ARG A 75 -5.83 -6.83 -6.54
CA ARG A 75 -7.09 -7.47 -6.96
C ARG A 75 -7.72 -8.19 -5.78
N TYR A 76 -6.92 -8.95 -5.01
CA TYR A 76 -7.39 -9.63 -3.81
C TYR A 76 -7.90 -8.62 -2.78
N VAL A 77 -7.15 -7.56 -2.47
CA VAL A 77 -7.58 -6.50 -1.52
C VAL A 77 -8.94 -5.90 -1.93
N ARG A 78 -9.12 -5.59 -3.22
CA ARG A 78 -10.39 -5.04 -3.73
C ARG A 78 -11.55 -6.01 -3.53
N VAL A 79 -11.36 -7.30 -3.80
CA VAL A 79 -12.37 -8.34 -3.56
C VAL A 79 -12.62 -8.52 -2.07
N SER A 80 -11.59 -8.53 -1.23
CA SER A 80 -11.73 -8.69 0.22
C SER A 80 -12.48 -7.51 0.86
N LEU A 81 -12.39 -6.30 0.30
CA LEU A 81 -13.14 -5.15 0.80
C LEU A 81 -14.60 -5.16 0.35
N SER A 82 -14.90 -5.52 -0.91
CA SER A 82 -16.27 -5.50 -1.44
C SER A 82 -17.07 -6.79 -1.16
N GLU A 83 -16.39 -7.93 -1.16
CA GLU A 83 -16.93 -9.28 -1.01
C GLU A 83 -16.08 -10.11 -0.01
N PRO A 84 -15.92 -9.67 1.26
CA PRO A 84 -14.97 -10.27 2.22
C PRO A 84 -15.12 -11.78 2.43
N ASN A 85 -16.35 -12.29 2.36
CA ASN A 85 -16.64 -13.71 2.57
C ASN A 85 -16.36 -14.60 1.34
N ARG A 86 -15.95 -14.00 0.21
CA ARG A 86 -15.66 -14.72 -1.02
C ARG A 86 -14.32 -15.44 -1.00
N GLN A 87 -13.33 -14.88 -0.29
CA GLN A 87 -11.96 -15.42 -0.24
C GLN A 87 -11.38 -15.25 1.18
N VAL A 88 -11.86 -16.09 2.11
CA VAL A 88 -11.46 -16.02 3.52
C VAL A 88 -10.12 -16.73 3.73
N VAL A 89 -9.16 -16.06 4.36
CA VAL A 89 -7.86 -16.66 4.72
C VAL A 89 -8.09 -17.83 5.68
N LYS A 90 -7.37 -18.93 5.46
CA LYS A 90 -7.46 -20.12 6.32
C LYS A 90 -7.18 -19.79 7.77
N GLY A 91 -8.03 -20.27 8.67
CA GLY A 91 -7.90 -20.08 10.11
C GLY A 91 -8.56 -18.82 10.67
N PHE A 92 -9.18 -17.99 9.83
CA PHE A 92 -9.93 -16.80 10.25
C PHE A 92 -11.44 -16.98 10.02
N ASP A 93 -12.22 -16.32 10.88
CA ASP A 93 -13.68 -16.31 10.76
C ASP A 93 -14.16 -15.28 9.73
N PRO A 94 -15.28 -15.53 9.02
CA PRO A 94 -15.87 -14.62 8.03
C PRO A 94 -16.61 -13.44 8.69
N VAL A 95 -15.87 -12.62 9.45
CA VAL A 95 -16.42 -11.49 10.23
C VAL A 95 -16.08 -10.12 9.66
N MET A 96 -15.22 -10.05 8.64
CA MET A 96 -14.85 -8.79 7.98
C MET A 96 -16.09 -8.18 7.31
N PRO A 97 -16.47 -6.92 7.63
CA PRO A 97 -17.62 -6.28 7.03
C PRO A 97 -17.34 -5.94 5.55
N ALA A 98 -18.39 -5.87 4.75
CA ALA A 98 -18.29 -5.39 3.37
C ALA A 98 -18.24 -3.86 3.35
N PHE A 99 -17.37 -3.31 2.52
CA PHE A 99 -17.17 -1.87 2.35
C PHE A 99 -17.53 -1.43 0.93
N SER A 100 -18.11 -0.23 0.84
CA SER A 100 -18.32 0.48 -0.42
C SER A 100 -17.45 1.73 -0.42
N ILE A 101 -16.18 1.55 -0.79
CA ILE A 101 -15.14 2.60 -0.76
C ILE A 101 -15.06 3.27 -2.15
N PRO A 102 -15.03 4.61 -2.24
CA PRO A 102 -14.74 5.34 -3.47
C PRO A 102 -13.42 4.89 -4.11
N GLU A 103 -13.33 4.90 -5.45
CA GLU A 103 -12.19 4.33 -6.17
C GLU A 103 -10.84 5.03 -5.91
N ASP A 104 -10.86 6.33 -5.60
CA ASP A 104 -9.68 7.08 -5.22
C ASP A 104 -9.19 6.73 -3.81
N GLU A 105 -10.09 6.61 -2.85
CA GLU A 105 -9.78 6.15 -1.49
C GLU A 105 -9.32 4.70 -1.46
N LEU A 106 -9.98 3.82 -2.22
CA LEU A 106 -9.61 2.42 -2.34
C LEU A 106 -8.20 2.25 -2.93
N ARG A 107 -7.84 3.11 -3.90
CA ARG A 107 -6.49 3.12 -4.46
C ARG A 107 -5.45 3.51 -3.40
N ALA A 108 -5.72 4.56 -2.63
CA ALA A 108 -4.84 4.99 -1.55
C ALA A 108 -4.65 3.89 -0.49
N ILE A 109 -5.73 3.20 -0.09
CA ILE A 109 -5.66 2.04 0.81
C ILE A 109 -4.80 0.92 0.21
N VAL A 110 -5.01 0.59 -1.06
CA VAL A 110 -4.22 -0.44 -1.76
C VAL A 110 -2.74 -0.06 -1.78
N THR A 111 -2.40 1.19 -2.09
CA THR A 111 -1.01 1.67 -2.08
C THR A 111 -0.39 1.63 -0.69
N TYR A 112 -1.16 1.96 0.36
CA TYR A 112 -0.70 1.80 1.74
C TYR A 112 -0.36 0.35 2.07
N LEU A 113 -1.25 -0.59 1.72
CA LEU A 113 -1.02 -2.02 1.94
C LEU A 113 0.10 -2.57 1.06
N GLU A 114 0.35 -2.01 -0.13
CA GLU A 114 1.47 -2.40 -0.98
C GLU A 114 2.83 -1.96 -0.40
N GLU A 115 2.91 -0.75 0.15
CA GLU A 115 4.17 -0.21 0.66
C GLU A 115 4.51 -0.67 2.08
N THR A 116 3.52 -1.05 2.88
CA THR A 116 3.71 -1.54 4.25
C THR A 116 3.56 -3.06 4.39
N GLY A 117 2.87 -3.65 3.43
CA GLY A 117 2.33 -4.97 3.57
C GLY A 117 3.03 -6.01 2.80
#